data_AF-A0AAV1HA35-F1
#
_entry.id   AF-A0AAV1HA35-F1
#
_cell.length_a   1.000
_cell.length_b   1.000
_cell.length_c   1.000
_cell.angle_alpha   90.00
_cell.angle_beta   90.00
_cell.angle_gamma   90.00
#
_symmetry.space_group_name_H-M   'P 1'
#
loop_
_entity.id
_entity.type
_entity.pdbx_description
1 polymer ?
#
loop_
_entity_poly.entity_id
_entity_poly.type
_entity_poly.pdbx_seq_one_letter_code
_entity_poly.pdbx_strand_id
1 'polypeptide(L)'
;MEEMSVFPRISLKPEVSNYLKGVYLNKEVLAAVGHQEAECRFQKLLTCLSHPPSYTCVRVNTHLAPLEEIRHKLGEELKKQQMCRSSEDVQVQIFPHPRIPDVLLLPVIGPRPVKQLSSELVVGAQCGNAVLRGAHVFAPGIIASPKYMKRGDVVSVFSDLEGKCTRAATSFEGKKVFVGNGVAQMDRSSIFCSDKPAKGIGVQMMEPLYQSPSFDGVLPSLAFLQNLPSVVVGHVLGPRPGERILDMCAAPGGKTCHIAALMGDQGEVVALERIRNKMDKIRQNAKLLHLHSIKAYCCNSIQAVSNDPAQETEGTMTSSLFIHIFLNKLVCKKTSQCS
;
A
#
# COMPACT_ATOMS: atom_id res chain seq x y z
N MET A 1 -25.93 -8.52 17.72
CA MET A 1 -26.15 -7.74 16.48
C MET A 1 -25.04 -8.13 15.53
N GLU A 2 -25.33 -8.92 14.50
CA GLU A 2 -24.38 -9.08 13.39
C GLU A 2 -24.28 -7.73 12.69
N GLU A 3 -23.13 -7.07 12.77
CA GLU A 3 -22.82 -5.94 11.89
C GLU A 3 -22.99 -6.43 10.45
N MET A 4 -24.00 -5.91 9.76
CA MET A 4 -24.19 -6.19 8.33
C MET A 4 -22.99 -5.60 7.58
N SER A 5 -22.03 -6.48 7.31
CA SER A 5 -20.83 -6.20 6.55
C SER A 5 -21.18 -5.71 5.14
N VAL A 6 -20.76 -4.49 4.80
CA VAL A 6 -21.07 -3.87 3.49
C VAL A 6 -20.42 -4.63 2.34
N PHE A 7 -19.30 -5.31 2.60
CA PHE A 7 -18.65 -6.16 1.62
C PHE A 7 -18.84 -7.64 1.93
N PRO A 8 -18.91 -8.49 0.88
CA PRO A 8 -18.82 -9.93 1.07
C PRO A 8 -17.42 -10.31 1.58
N ARG A 9 -17.30 -11.52 2.14
CA ARG A 9 -16.00 -12.10 2.50
C ARG A 9 -15.07 -12.17 1.29
N ILE A 10 -13.77 -12.17 1.56
CA ILE A 10 -12.74 -12.20 0.52
C ILE A 10 -12.97 -13.41 -0.39
N SER A 11 -13.00 -13.17 -1.70
CA SER A 11 -13.22 -14.22 -2.69
C SER A 11 -11.92 -14.99 -2.89
N LEU A 12 -11.88 -16.24 -2.43
CA LEU A 12 -10.75 -17.15 -2.57
C LEU A 12 -11.16 -18.38 -3.38
N LYS A 13 -10.21 -18.98 -4.10
CA LYS A 13 -10.43 -20.29 -4.69
C LYS A 13 -10.70 -21.31 -3.58
N PRO A 14 -11.59 -22.31 -3.79
CA PRO A 14 -11.92 -23.31 -2.77
C PRO A 14 -10.68 -24.01 -2.18
N GLU A 15 -9.73 -24.39 -3.03
CA GLU A 15 -8.45 -24.99 -2.65
C GLU A 15 -7.62 -24.11 -1.69
N VAL A 16 -7.56 -22.80 -1.95
CA VAL A 16 -6.84 -21.84 -1.11
C VAL A 16 -7.56 -21.63 0.22
N SER A 17 -8.89 -21.52 0.19
CA SER A 17 -9.70 -21.37 1.40
C SER A 17 -9.54 -22.59 2.33
N ASN A 18 -9.59 -23.80 1.77
CA ASN A 18 -9.42 -25.04 2.52
C ASN A 18 -7.99 -25.14 3.11
N TYR A 19 -6.98 -24.78 2.33
CA TYR A 19 -5.60 -24.73 2.81
C TYR A 19 -5.43 -23.76 3.99
N LEU A 20 -5.88 -22.52 3.85
CA LEU A 20 -5.78 -21.51 4.91
C LEU A 20 -6.53 -21.93 6.17
N LYS A 21 -7.71 -22.54 6.00
CA LYS A 21 -8.49 -23.10 7.11
C LYS A 21 -7.71 -24.20 7.84
N GLY A 22 -7.09 -25.11 7.11
CA GLY A 22 -6.27 -26.19 7.68
C GLY A 22 -5.04 -25.66 8.45
N VAL A 23 -4.37 -24.62 7.94
CA VAL A 23 -3.24 -23.98 8.64
C VAL A 23 -3.69 -23.25 9.91
N TYR A 24 -4.82 -22.53 9.83
CA TYR A 24 -5.35 -21.75 10.96
C TYR A 24 -5.89 -22.65 12.09
N LEU A 25 -6.61 -23.72 11.73
CA LEU A 25 -7.19 -24.68 12.67
C LEU A 25 -6.22 -25.81 13.03
N ASN A 26 -4.97 -25.46 13.31
CA ASN A 26 -3.98 -26.43 13.76
C ASN A 26 -4.26 -26.89 15.21
N LYS A 27 -3.60 -27.98 15.62
CA LYS A 27 -3.82 -28.61 16.95
C LYS A 27 -3.58 -27.65 18.11
N GLU A 28 -2.61 -26.75 18.01
CA GLU A 28 -2.28 -25.80 19.09
C GLU A 28 -3.39 -24.76 19.27
N VAL A 29 -3.88 -24.18 18.17
CA VAL A 29 -5.00 -23.23 18.21
C VAL A 29 -6.26 -23.92 18.72
N LEU A 30 -6.56 -25.12 18.22
CA LEU A 30 -7.73 -25.88 18.65
C LEU A 30 -7.67 -26.24 20.14
N ALA A 31 -6.51 -26.60 20.67
CA ALA A 31 -6.32 -26.87 22.08
C ALA A 31 -6.47 -25.60 22.94
N ALA A 32 -6.03 -24.43 22.44
CA ALA A 32 -6.05 -23.19 23.19
C ALA A 32 -7.43 -22.53 23.28
N VAL A 33 -8.25 -22.60 22.22
CA VAL A 33 -9.54 -21.89 22.18
C VAL A 33 -10.75 -22.76 21.85
N GLY A 34 -10.55 -24.02 21.48
CA GLY A 34 -11.61 -24.91 21.04
C GLY A 34 -12.01 -24.70 19.58
N HIS A 35 -12.65 -25.72 19.00
CA HIS A 35 -12.96 -25.76 17.57
C HIS A 35 -13.95 -24.67 17.12
N GLN A 36 -15.03 -24.48 17.88
CA GLN A 36 -16.09 -23.53 17.50
C GLN A 36 -15.59 -22.08 17.48
N GLU A 37 -14.82 -21.68 18.49
CA GLU A 37 -14.23 -20.34 18.59
C GLU A 37 -13.16 -20.12 17.51
N ALA A 38 -12.31 -21.12 17.25
CA ALA A 38 -11.30 -21.03 16.19
C ALA A 38 -11.94 -20.85 14.81
N GLU A 39 -13.01 -21.58 14.51
CA GLU A 39 -13.77 -21.41 13.26
C GLU A 39 -14.39 -20.01 13.19
N CYS A 40 -15.01 -19.53 14.28
CA CYS A 40 -15.60 -18.19 14.34
C CYS A 40 -14.55 -17.10 14.03
N ARG A 41 -13.36 -17.19 14.65
CA ARG A 41 -12.25 -16.27 14.41
C ARG A 41 -11.74 -16.32 12.97
N PHE A 42 -11.65 -17.50 12.38
CA PHE A 42 -11.25 -17.65 10.98
C PHE A 42 -12.27 -16.99 10.03
N GLN A 43 -13.58 -17.19 10.25
CA GLN A 43 -14.61 -16.53 9.45
C GLN A 43 -14.62 -15.02 9.63
N LYS A 44 -14.36 -14.53 10.86
CA LYS A 44 -14.21 -13.10 11.14
C LYS A 44 -12.99 -12.53 10.41
N LEU A 45 -11.86 -13.23 10.40
CA LEU A 45 -10.65 -12.84 9.65
C LEU A 45 -10.96 -12.67 8.15
N LEU A 46 -11.63 -13.64 7.52
CA LEU A 46 -12.00 -13.56 6.10
C LEU A 46 -12.94 -12.39 5.80
N THR A 47 -13.77 -12.00 6.77
CA THR A 47 -14.66 -10.84 6.66
C THR A 47 -13.86 -9.54 6.77
N CYS A 48 -12.95 -9.43 7.75
CA CYS A 48 -12.10 -8.26 7.94
C CYS A 48 -11.18 -7.97 6.74
N LEU A 49 -10.69 -9.01 6.05
CA LEU A 49 -9.80 -8.86 4.89
C LEU A 49 -10.46 -8.15 3.69
N SER A 50 -11.80 -8.10 3.63
CA SER A 50 -12.53 -7.36 2.59
C SER A 50 -12.70 -5.88 2.88
N HIS A 51 -12.39 -5.42 4.09
CA HIS A 51 -12.62 -4.05 4.51
C HIS A 51 -11.30 -3.27 4.55
N PRO A 52 -11.29 -1.98 4.18
CA PRO A 52 -10.12 -1.16 4.37
C PRO A 52 -9.80 -1.01 5.87
N PRO A 53 -8.53 -0.80 6.24
CA PRO A 53 -8.18 -0.47 7.62
C PRO A 53 -8.89 0.81 8.09
N SER A 54 -9.26 0.86 9.37
CA SER A 54 -9.89 2.04 9.98
C SER A 54 -8.97 3.27 10.06
N TYR A 55 -7.68 3.10 9.78
CA TYR A 55 -6.69 4.17 9.76
C TYR A 55 -5.82 4.08 8.51
N THR A 56 -5.63 5.21 7.85
CA THR A 56 -4.56 5.41 6.88
C THR A 56 -3.28 5.77 7.63
N CYS A 57 -2.24 4.97 7.42
CA CYS A 57 -0.95 5.11 8.08
C CYS A 57 0.05 5.77 7.14
N VAL A 58 0.67 6.84 7.63
CA VAL A 58 1.68 7.62 6.91
C VAL A 58 2.97 7.57 7.73
N ARG A 59 4.04 7.04 7.13
CA ARG A 59 5.39 7.19 7.67
C ARG A 59 5.91 8.56 7.28
N VAL A 60 6.50 9.27 8.22
CA VAL A 60 7.12 10.57 7.97
C VAL A 60 8.64 10.48 7.99
N ASN A 61 9.31 11.36 7.24
CA ASN A 61 10.77 11.43 7.21
C ASN A 61 11.28 12.42 8.26
N THR A 62 11.42 11.94 9.50
CA THR A 62 11.90 12.77 10.63
C THR A 62 13.36 13.21 10.49
N HIS A 63 14.13 12.59 9.58
CA HIS A 63 15.49 13.04 9.26
C HIS A 63 15.53 14.38 8.48
N LEU A 64 14.43 14.76 7.83
CA LEU A 64 14.32 16.02 7.08
C LEU A 64 13.64 17.14 7.87
N ALA A 65 12.63 16.80 8.67
CA ALA A 65 11.89 17.77 9.47
C ALA A 65 11.24 17.12 10.70
N PRO A 66 10.99 17.86 11.79
CA PRO A 66 10.28 17.35 12.96
C PRO A 66 8.85 16.86 12.64
N LEU A 67 8.38 15.85 13.39
CA LEU A 67 7.05 15.25 13.23
C LEU A 67 5.92 16.29 13.18
N GLU A 68 5.95 17.26 14.10
CA GLU A 68 4.92 18.29 14.22
C GLU A 68 4.87 19.25 13.02
N GLU A 69 6.03 19.58 12.47
CA GLU A 69 6.12 20.40 11.25
C GLU A 69 5.54 19.64 10.05
N ILE A 70 5.88 18.35 9.91
CA ILE A 70 5.34 17.50 8.84
C ILE A 70 3.83 17.33 9.01
N ARG A 71 3.35 17.12 10.24
CA ARG A 71 1.92 17.02 10.56
C ARG A 71 1.17 18.28 10.17
N HIS A 72 1.71 19.46 10.49
CA HIS A 72 1.11 20.74 10.12
C HIS A 72 1.05 20.92 8.60
N LYS A 73 2.18 20.73 7.89
CA LYS A 73 2.23 20.81 6.42
C LYS A 73 1.27 19.82 5.76
N LEU A 74 1.17 18.61 6.30
CA LEU A 74 0.25 17.59 5.79
C LEU A 74 -1.20 18.01 5.97
N GLY A 75 -1.54 18.56 7.14
CA GLY A 75 -2.87 19.12 7.39
C GLY A 75 -3.24 20.21 6.40
N GLU A 76 -2.36 21.17 6.14
CA GLU A 76 -2.59 22.26 5.18
C GLU A 76 -2.78 21.74 3.75
N GLU A 77 -1.96 20.78 3.32
CA GLU A 77 -2.07 20.23 1.97
C GLU A 77 -3.36 19.41 1.78
N LEU A 78 -3.76 18.63 2.78
CA LEU A 78 -5.01 17.87 2.74
C LEU A 78 -6.25 18.79 2.80
N LYS A 79 -6.20 19.90 3.54
CA LYS A 79 -7.25 20.92 3.53
C LYS A 79 -7.43 21.53 2.13
N LYS A 80 -6.33 21.91 1.45
CA LYS A 80 -6.39 22.45 0.08
C LYS A 80 -7.08 21.49 -0.88
N GLN A 81 -6.81 20.18 -0.77
CA GLN A 81 -7.47 19.17 -1.59
C GLN A 81 -8.98 19.07 -1.33
N GLN A 82 -9.42 19.31 -0.09
CA GLN A 82 -10.83 19.25 0.29
C GLN A 82 -11.61 20.52 -0.09
N MET A 83 -11.01 21.70 -0.02
CA MET A 83 -11.65 22.95 -0.46
C MET A 83 -12.02 22.90 -1.95
N CYS A 84 -11.28 22.13 -2.76
CA CYS A 84 -11.63 21.88 -4.16
C CYS A 84 -12.81 20.91 -4.36
N ARG A 85 -13.31 20.25 -3.30
CA ARG A 85 -14.32 19.17 -3.37
C ARG A 85 -15.65 19.49 -2.70
N SER A 86 -15.68 20.34 -1.67
CA SER A 86 -16.90 20.69 -0.94
C SER A 86 -16.73 22.00 -0.17
N SER A 87 -17.83 22.75 0.00
CA SER A 87 -17.87 24.01 0.75
C SER A 87 -17.91 23.86 2.27
N GLU A 88 -17.92 22.62 2.80
CA GLU A 88 -17.92 22.35 4.24
C GLU A 88 -16.51 22.15 4.79
N ASP A 89 -16.20 22.85 5.88
CA ASP A 89 -14.95 22.76 6.65
C ASP A 89 -14.85 21.40 7.38
N VAL A 90 -14.51 20.34 6.64
CA VAL A 90 -14.18 19.05 7.26
C VAL A 90 -12.75 19.10 7.75
N GLN A 91 -12.54 19.27 9.06
CA GLN A 91 -11.21 19.24 9.64
C GLN A 91 -10.59 17.83 9.54
N VAL A 92 -9.54 17.68 8.72
CA VAL A 92 -8.77 16.42 8.66
C VAL A 92 -8.06 16.21 9.99
N GLN A 93 -8.44 15.15 10.69
CA GLN A 93 -7.79 14.74 11.93
C GLN A 93 -6.52 13.94 11.62
N ILE A 94 -5.39 14.38 12.14
CA ILE A 94 -4.09 13.71 11.98
C ILE A 94 -3.48 13.52 13.36
N PHE A 95 -3.31 12.25 13.75
CA PHE A 95 -2.82 11.87 15.07
C PHE A 95 -1.40 11.29 14.98
N PRO A 96 -0.46 11.71 15.85
CA PRO A 96 0.78 10.98 16.00
C PRO A 96 0.51 9.60 16.62
N HIS A 97 1.25 8.58 16.19
CA HIS A 97 1.17 7.27 16.83
C HIS A 97 1.80 7.33 18.25
N PRO A 98 1.14 6.79 19.29
CA PRO A 98 1.58 6.98 20.69
C PRO A 98 2.92 6.35 21.04
N ARG A 99 3.38 5.37 20.25
CA ARG A 99 4.62 4.60 20.50
C ARG A 99 5.64 4.61 19.37
N ILE A 100 5.27 5.11 18.19
CA ILE A 100 6.11 5.02 16.99
C ILE A 100 6.33 6.45 16.49
N PRO A 101 7.54 7.01 16.66
CA PRO A 101 7.78 8.44 16.60
C PRO A 101 7.67 9.05 15.19
N ASP A 102 7.71 8.23 14.15
CA ASP A 102 7.70 8.62 12.75
C ASP A 102 6.42 8.19 12.01
N VAL A 103 5.32 8.01 12.74
CA VAL A 103 4.02 7.62 12.18
C VAL A 103 2.93 8.63 12.50
N LEU A 104 2.20 9.02 11.45
CA LEU A 104 0.93 9.73 11.53
C LEU A 104 -0.23 8.80 11.12
N LEU A 105 -1.33 8.89 11.85
CA LEU A 105 -2.56 8.13 11.65
C LEU A 105 -3.69 9.08 11.27
N LEU A 106 -4.41 8.73 10.20
CA LEU A 106 -5.60 9.44 9.75
C LEU A 106 -6.79 8.49 9.81
N PRO A 107 -7.85 8.79 10.57
CA PRO A 107 -9.02 7.93 10.65
C PRO A 107 -9.74 7.87 9.29
N VAL A 108 -10.20 6.68 8.93
CA VAL A 108 -11.00 6.43 7.73
C VAL A 108 -12.48 6.45 8.12
N ILE A 109 -13.28 7.28 7.44
CA ILE A 109 -14.71 7.41 7.72
C ILE A 109 -15.50 6.53 6.75
N GLY A 110 -16.17 5.50 7.26
CA GLY A 110 -17.03 4.65 6.45
C GLY A 110 -17.36 3.32 7.15
N PRO A 111 -18.26 2.51 6.56
CA PRO A 111 -18.91 2.72 5.27
C PRO A 111 -19.98 3.83 5.31
N ARG A 112 -20.00 4.71 4.31
CA ARG A 112 -20.95 5.83 4.20
C ARG A 112 -22.19 5.42 3.39
N PRO A 113 -23.39 5.96 3.69
CA PRO A 113 -24.60 5.67 2.94
C PRO A 113 -24.61 6.40 1.58
N VAL A 114 -23.95 5.82 0.57
CA VAL A 114 -23.85 6.41 -0.77
C VAL A 114 -24.82 5.72 -1.73
N LYS A 115 -25.67 6.51 -2.41
CA LYS A 115 -26.64 5.99 -3.37
C LYS A 115 -25.95 5.64 -4.70
N GLN A 116 -26.21 4.44 -5.21
CA GLN A 116 -25.75 4.00 -6.53
C GLN A 116 -26.55 4.69 -7.63
N LEU A 117 -25.87 5.06 -8.71
CA LEU A 117 -26.40 5.68 -9.91
C LEU A 117 -26.55 4.63 -11.02
N SER A 118 -27.32 4.97 -12.06
CA SER A 118 -27.51 4.10 -13.22
C SER A 118 -26.29 4.02 -14.15
N SER A 119 -25.42 5.03 -14.13
CA SER A 119 -24.22 5.10 -14.95
C SER A 119 -23.07 4.38 -14.25
N GLU A 120 -22.74 3.17 -14.71
CA GLU A 120 -21.76 2.30 -14.07
C GLU A 120 -20.41 2.27 -14.78
N LEU A 121 -19.33 2.38 -14.01
CA LEU A 121 -17.95 2.20 -14.46
C LEU A 121 -17.27 1.09 -13.66
N VAL A 122 -16.54 0.20 -14.33
CA VAL A 122 -15.91 -0.96 -13.69
C VAL A 122 -14.39 -0.85 -13.74
N VAL A 123 -13.77 -1.04 -12.58
CA VAL A 123 -12.32 -1.09 -12.39
C VAL A 123 -11.87 -2.48 -11.96
N GLY A 124 -10.58 -2.79 -12.12
CA GLY A 124 -10.03 -4.03 -11.61
C GLY A 124 -9.94 -4.07 -10.08
N ALA A 125 -9.92 -5.27 -9.49
CA ALA A 125 -9.86 -5.48 -8.05
C ALA A 125 -8.79 -4.64 -7.33
N GLN A 126 -7.56 -4.56 -7.89
CA GLN A 126 -6.47 -3.77 -7.28
C GLN A 126 -6.76 -2.26 -7.27
N CYS A 127 -7.41 -1.75 -8.33
CA CYS A 127 -7.82 -0.36 -8.41
C CYS A 127 -8.97 -0.09 -7.43
N GLY A 128 -9.96 -0.98 -7.33
CA GLY A 128 -11.01 -0.90 -6.32
C GLY A 128 -10.45 -0.84 -4.90
N ASN A 129 -9.48 -1.69 -4.57
CA ASN A 129 -8.79 -1.66 -3.27
C ASN A 129 -8.03 -0.35 -3.02
N ALA A 130 -7.47 0.28 -4.06
CA ALA A 130 -6.84 1.59 -3.94
C ALA A 130 -7.87 2.70 -3.69
N VAL A 131 -9.02 2.65 -4.37
CA VAL A 131 -10.13 3.60 -4.18
C VAL A 131 -10.67 3.52 -2.75
N LEU A 132 -10.85 2.32 -2.20
CA LEU A 132 -11.26 2.13 -0.79
C LEU A 132 -10.24 2.68 0.22
N ARG A 133 -9.01 2.95 -0.21
CA ARG A 133 -7.95 3.60 0.60
C ARG A 133 -7.78 5.09 0.28
N GLY A 134 -8.69 5.70 -0.49
CA GLY A 134 -8.70 7.14 -0.77
C GLY A 134 -8.08 7.54 -2.13
N ALA A 135 -7.72 6.58 -2.98
CA ALA A 135 -7.21 6.88 -4.30
C ALA A 135 -8.32 7.31 -5.28
N HIS A 136 -7.94 8.10 -6.27
CA HIS A 136 -8.73 8.28 -7.48
C HIS A 136 -8.62 7.08 -8.40
N VAL A 137 -9.55 6.97 -9.36
CA VAL A 137 -9.43 5.97 -10.42
C VAL A 137 -8.56 6.54 -11.52
N PHE A 138 -7.38 5.95 -11.71
CA PHE A 138 -6.51 6.29 -12.83
C PHE A 138 -6.91 5.51 -14.09
N ALA A 139 -6.72 6.11 -15.26
CA ALA A 139 -7.15 5.55 -16.54
C ALA A 139 -6.72 4.08 -16.79
N PRO A 140 -5.50 3.64 -16.44
CA PRO A 140 -5.10 2.23 -16.60
C PRO A 140 -5.94 1.24 -15.79
N GLY A 141 -6.52 1.68 -14.67
CA GLY A 141 -7.34 0.85 -13.78
C GLY A 141 -8.77 0.64 -14.27
N ILE A 142 -9.24 1.43 -15.24
CA ILE A 142 -10.58 1.32 -15.83
C ILE A 142 -10.61 0.13 -16.80
N ILE A 143 -11.59 -0.76 -16.59
CA ILE A 143 -11.80 -1.95 -17.42
C ILE A 143 -13.01 -1.75 -18.33
N ALA A 144 -14.15 -1.30 -17.79
CA ALA A 144 -15.36 -1.03 -18.54
C ALA A 144 -15.96 0.33 -18.17
N SER A 145 -16.70 0.93 -19.08
CA SER A 145 -17.36 2.23 -18.88
C SER A 145 -18.63 2.34 -19.74
N PRO A 146 -19.54 3.28 -19.44
CA PRO A 146 -20.72 3.50 -20.27
C PRO A 146 -20.35 3.88 -21.71
N LYS A 147 -21.14 3.40 -22.69
CA LYS A 147 -20.84 3.55 -24.12
C LYS A 147 -20.59 4.99 -24.58
N TYR A 148 -21.32 5.95 -23.99
CA TYR A 148 -21.27 7.36 -24.37
C TYR A 148 -20.70 8.26 -23.26
N MET A 149 -19.91 7.69 -22.35
CA MET A 149 -19.32 8.45 -21.24
C MET A 149 -18.40 9.56 -21.74
N LYS A 150 -18.67 10.78 -21.27
CA LYS A 150 -17.88 11.99 -21.49
C LYS A 150 -17.28 12.52 -20.20
N ARG A 151 -16.25 13.35 -20.33
CA ARG A 151 -15.72 14.14 -19.22
C ARG A 151 -16.84 14.99 -18.60
N GLY A 152 -16.94 14.97 -17.27
CA GLY A 152 -17.97 15.65 -16.49
C GLY A 152 -19.12 14.73 -16.07
N ASP A 153 -19.28 13.56 -16.69
CA ASP A 153 -20.34 12.62 -16.32
C ASP A 153 -20.12 12.07 -14.90
N VAL A 154 -21.20 11.99 -14.14
CA VAL A 154 -21.20 11.35 -12.82
C VAL A 154 -21.42 9.85 -13.01
N VAL A 155 -20.54 9.05 -12.42
CA VAL A 155 -20.55 7.58 -12.54
C VAL A 155 -20.45 6.91 -11.17
N SER A 156 -21.12 5.78 -11.02
CA SER A 156 -20.91 4.84 -9.93
C SER A 156 -19.79 3.88 -10.30
N VAL A 157 -18.76 3.81 -9.45
CA VAL A 157 -17.59 2.97 -9.66
C VAL A 157 -17.77 1.64 -8.96
N PHE A 158 -17.51 0.56 -9.69
CA PHE A 158 -17.57 -0.81 -9.23
C PHE A 158 -16.22 -1.51 -9.40
N SER A 159 -15.86 -2.35 -8.44
CA SER A 159 -14.67 -3.21 -8.47
C SER A 159 -15.06 -4.60 -8.97
N ASP A 160 -14.44 -5.06 -10.07
CA ASP A 160 -14.50 -6.45 -10.51
C ASP A 160 -13.61 -7.32 -9.62
N LEU A 161 -14.24 -8.10 -8.75
CA LEU A 161 -13.55 -8.93 -7.77
C LEU A 161 -12.95 -10.20 -8.37
N GLU A 162 -13.51 -10.69 -9.49
CA GLU A 162 -13.12 -11.96 -10.09
C GLU A 162 -12.17 -11.76 -11.27
N GLY A 163 -12.01 -10.52 -11.76
CA GLY A 163 -11.17 -10.22 -12.92
C GLY A 163 -11.73 -10.79 -14.21
N LYS A 164 -13.06 -10.93 -14.30
CA LYS A 164 -13.76 -11.51 -15.47
C LYS A 164 -14.29 -10.45 -16.44
N CYS A 165 -14.28 -9.19 -16.06
CA CYS A 165 -14.73 -8.10 -16.93
C CYS A 165 -13.77 -7.93 -18.11
N THR A 166 -14.31 -7.94 -19.33
CA THR A 166 -13.53 -7.71 -20.54
C THR A 166 -13.16 -6.23 -20.67
N ARG A 167 -11.88 -5.95 -20.96
CA ARG A 167 -11.41 -4.57 -21.18
C ARG A 167 -12.17 -3.92 -22.34
N ALA A 168 -12.54 -2.66 -22.17
CA ALA A 168 -13.40 -1.88 -23.06
C ALA A 168 -14.82 -2.42 -23.22
N ALA A 169 -15.35 -3.21 -22.28
CA ALA A 169 -16.79 -3.50 -22.26
C ALA A 169 -17.62 -2.23 -21.97
N THR A 170 -18.89 -2.25 -22.36
CA THR A 170 -19.85 -1.16 -22.10
C THR A 170 -20.70 -1.37 -20.85
N SER A 171 -20.74 -2.60 -20.34
CA SER A 171 -21.45 -3.02 -19.14
C SER A 171 -20.82 -4.30 -18.59
N PHE A 172 -21.15 -4.65 -17.35
CA PHE A 172 -20.71 -5.90 -16.72
C PHE A 172 -21.75 -6.39 -15.71
N GLU A 173 -22.21 -7.62 -15.90
CA GLU A 173 -23.22 -8.27 -15.05
C GLU A 173 -22.61 -9.27 -14.06
N GLY A 174 -21.29 -9.51 -14.13
CA GLY A 174 -20.61 -10.39 -13.20
C GLY A 174 -20.51 -9.82 -11.78
N LYS A 175 -19.87 -10.57 -10.90
CA LYS A 175 -19.72 -10.20 -9.48
C LYS A 175 -18.85 -8.95 -9.32
N LYS A 176 -19.52 -7.84 -9.00
CA LYS A 176 -18.91 -6.53 -8.81
C LYS A 176 -19.33 -5.92 -7.47
N VAL A 177 -18.48 -5.06 -6.92
CA VAL A 177 -18.74 -4.38 -5.64
C VAL A 177 -18.67 -2.87 -5.82
N PHE A 178 -19.70 -2.17 -5.36
CA PHE A 178 -19.74 -0.71 -5.40
C PHE A 178 -18.70 -0.11 -4.45
N VAL A 179 -17.90 0.85 -4.93
CA VAL A 179 -16.86 1.52 -4.13
C VAL A 179 -17.10 3.02 -3.94
N GLY A 180 -18.07 3.60 -4.66
CA GLY A 180 -18.48 5.00 -4.52
C GLY A 180 -18.81 5.68 -5.84
N ASN A 181 -19.19 6.96 -5.78
CA ASN A 181 -19.46 7.78 -6.96
C ASN A 181 -18.30 8.74 -7.26
N GLY A 182 -18.13 9.10 -8.52
CA GLY A 182 -17.14 10.06 -8.96
C GLY A 182 -17.50 10.72 -10.28
N VAL A 183 -16.70 11.71 -10.67
CA VAL A 183 -16.85 12.46 -11.92
C VAL A 183 -15.79 12.00 -12.91
N ALA A 184 -16.21 11.62 -14.12
CA ALA A 184 -15.32 11.26 -15.21
C ALA A 184 -14.45 12.45 -15.62
N GLN A 185 -13.14 12.24 -15.69
CA GLN A 185 -12.17 13.25 -16.08
C GLN A 185 -11.68 13.09 -17.53
N MET A 186 -12.11 12.03 -18.21
CA MET A 186 -11.74 11.70 -19.58
C MET A 186 -12.93 11.07 -20.31
N ASP A 187 -12.94 11.20 -21.63
CA ASP A 187 -13.91 10.51 -22.47
C ASP A 187 -13.56 9.02 -22.61
N ARG A 188 -14.55 8.18 -22.89
CA ARG A 188 -14.34 6.74 -23.14
C ARG A 188 -13.34 6.48 -24.26
N SER A 189 -13.41 7.23 -25.35
CA SER A 189 -12.49 7.12 -26.49
C SER A 189 -11.04 7.39 -26.08
N SER A 190 -10.81 8.36 -25.19
CA SER A 190 -9.48 8.68 -24.67
C SER A 190 -8.89 7.57 -23.78
N ILE A 191 -9.73 6.67 -23.24
CA ILE A 191 -9.28 5.56 -22.38
C ILE A 191 -8.96 4.31 -23.20
N PHE A 192 -9.78 4.00 -24.22
CA PHE A 192 -9.73 2.72 -24.93
C PHE A 192 -9.31 2.80 -26.40
N CYS A 193 -9.37 3.96 -27.03
CA CYS A 193 -9.11 4.12 -28.48
C CYS A 193 -7.80 4.88 -28.77
N SER A 194 -6.93 5.07 -27.78
CA SER A 194 -5.65 5.76 -27.95
C SER A 194 -4.50 4.79 -28.21
N ASP A 195 -3.60 5.13 -29.14
CA ASP A 195 -2.39 4.33 -29.46
C ASP A 195 -1.43 4.18 -28.28
N LYS A 196 -1.44 5.17 -27.38
CA LYS A 196 -0.67 5.15 -26.14
C LYS A 196 -1.58 4.78 -24.97
N PRO A 197 -1.09 4.04 -23.96
CA PRO A 197 -1.87 3.76 -22.77
C PRO A 197 -2.22 5.07 -22.06
N ALA A 198 -3.51 5.31 -21.85
CA ALA A 198 -4.02 6.49 -21.16
C ALA A 198 -3.40 6.61 -19.77
N LYS A 199 -3.01 7.83 -19.38
CA LYS A 199 -2.42 8.16 -18.08
C LYS A 199 -3.23 9.28 -17.43
N GLY A 200 -3.08 9.40 -16.11
CA GLY A 200 -3.78 10.41 -15.32
C GLY A 200 -5.10 9.89 -14.74
N ILE A 201 -5.83 10.79 -14.10
CA ILE A 201 -7.09 10.52 -13.42
C ILE A 201 -8.16 10.27 -14.49
N GLY A 202 -8.78 9.09 -14.48
CA GLY A 202 -9.93 8.77 -15.31
C GLY A 202 -11.25 9.08 -14.61
N VAL A 203 -11.34 8.84 -13.30
CA VAL A 203 -12.49 9.25 -12.46
C VAL A 203 -12.00 9.87 -11.16
N GLN A 204 -12.43 11.10 -10.92
CA GLN A 204 -12.25 11.78 -9.65
C GLN A 204 -13.35 11.35 -8.69
N MET A 205 -13.02 10.50 -7.72
CA MET A 205 -13.94 10.09 -6.66
C MET A 205 -14.41 11.28 -5.83
N MET A 206 -15.74 11.44 -5.72
CA MET A 206 -16.41 12.51 -4.98
C MET A 206 -17.12 11.97 -3.75
N GLU A 207 -17.83 10.85 -3.91
CA GLU A 207 -18.57 10.19 -2.83
C GLU A 207 -18.07 8.74 -2.65
N PRO A 208 -16.83 8.52 -2.18
CA PRO A 208 -16.35 7.18 -1.91
C PRO A 208 -17.13 6.53 -0.75
N LEU A 209 -17.27 5.20 -0.78
CA LEU A 209 -17.90 4.45 0.30
C LEU A 209 -17.10 4.56 1.61
N TYR A 210 -15.76 4.62 1.50
CA TYR A 210 -14.84 4.93 2.60
C TYR A 210 -14.08 6.20 2.29
N GLN A 211 -14.23 7.20 3.13
CA GLN A 211 -13.58 8.48 3.00
C GLN A 211 -12.20 8.42 3.67
N SER A 212 -11.18 8.43 2.82
CA SER A 212 -9.76 8.55 3.16
C SER A 212 -9.16 9.62 2.25
N PRO A 213 -8.23 10.46 2.73
CA PRO A 213 -7.56 11.44 1.90
C PRO A 213 -6.72 10.79 0.80
N SER A 214 -6.51 11.53 -0.30
CA SER A 214 -5.59 11.13 -1.35
C SER A 214 -4.20 11.62 -1.02
N PHE A 215 -3.19 10.77 -1.22
CA PHE A 215 -1.78 11.11 -1.01
C PHE A 215 -0.99 11.24 -2.31
N ASP A 216 -1.68 11.27 -3.45
CA ASP A 216 -1.02 11.50 -4.72
C ASP A 216 -0.42 12.91 -4.74
N GLY A 217 0.90 13.01 -4.86
CA GLY A 217 1.62 14.29 -4.86
C GLY A 217 1.71 15.02 -3.51
N VAL A 218 1.21 14.44 -2.42
CA VAL A 218 1.20 15.12 -1.10
C VAL A 218 2.53 14.92 -0.39
N LEU A 219 3.29 16.02 -0.25
CA LEU A 219 4.58 16.07 0.46
C LEU A 219 5.52 14.88 0.11
N PRO A 220 5.84 14.66 -1.18
CA PRO A 220 6.47 13.42 -1.66
C PRO A 220 7.84 13.11 -1.05
N SER A 221 8.52 14.11 -0.49
CA SER A 221 9.80 13.95 0.22
C SER A 221 9.65 13.77 1.73
N LEU A 222 8.52 14.14 2.34
CA LEU A 222 8.31 14.12 3.80
C LEU A 222 7.34 13.03 4.26
N ALA A 223 6.43 12.60 3.39
CA ALA A 223 5.38 11.63 3.70
C ALA A 223 5.46 10.42 2.77
N PHE A 224 5.31 9.22 3.34
CA PHE A 224 5.31 7.97 2.60
C PHE A 224 4.18 7.08 3.10
N LEU A 225 3.23 6.74 2.22
CA LEU A 225 2.15 5.82 2.57
C LEU A 225 2.70 4.41 2.85
N GLN A 226 2.56 3.95 4.09
CA GLN A 226 3.07 2.67 4.53
C GLN A 226 2.22 2.12 5.66
N ASN A 227 1.75 0.89 5.51
CA ASN A 227 0.95 0.23 6.54
C ASN A 227 1.74 0.13 7.85
N LEU A 228 1.07 0.32 8.98
CA LEU A 228 1.68 0.33 10.32
C LEU A 228 2.61 -0.88 10.59
N PRO A 229 2.21 -2.15 10.31
CA PRO A 229 3.12 -3.28 10.53
C PRO A 229 4.41 -3.20 9.71
N SER A 230 4.37 -2.58 8.52
CA SER A 230 5.57 -2.38 7.71
C SER A 230 6.50 -1.31 8.26
N VAL A 231 6.00 -0.35 9.06
CA VAL A 231 6.83 0.65 9.75
C VAL A 231 7.40 0.04 11.04
N VAL A 232 6.58 -0.69 11.81
CA VAL A 232 7.01 -1.41 13.03
C VAL A 232 8.24 -2.27 12.77
N VAL A 233 8.29 -2.95 11.62
CA VAL A 233 9.42 -3.80 11.23
C VAL A 233 10.76 -3.04 11.18
N GLY A 234 10.78 -1.78 10.72
CA GLY A 234 12.00 -0.96 10.73
C GLY A 234 12.48 -0.65 12.15
N HIS A 235 11.56 -0.32 13.04
CA HIS A 235 11.85 -0.08 14.46
C HIS A 235 12.32 -1.35 15.20
N VAL A 236 11.73 -2.51 14.88
CA VAL A 236 12.14 -3.80 15.45
C VAL A 236 13.54 -4.19 14.98
N LEU A 237 13.89 -3.90 13.72
CA LEU A 237 15.26 -4.06 13.23
C LEU A 237 16.23 -3.21 14.06
N GLY A 238 15.83 -1.98 14.41
CA GLY A 238 16.61 -1.07 15.25
C GLY A 238 17.97 -0.72 14.64
N PRO A 239 18.02 -0.25 13.38
CA PRO A 239 19.26 0.07 12.70
C PRO A 239 19.94 1.28 13.35
N ARG A 240 21.25 1.26 13.47
CA ARG A 240 22.03 2.36 14.06
C ARG A 240 22.84 3.12 13.01
N PRO A 241 23.05 4.43 13.20
CA PRO A 241 23.97 5.21 12.37
C PRO A 241 25.33 4.51 12.22
N GLY A 242 25.84 4.46 10.98
CA GLY A 242 27.12 3.86 10.62
C GLY A 242 27.06 2.36 10.33
N GLU A 243 25.94 1.67 10.57
CA GLU A 243 25.83 0.24 10.28
C GLU A 243 25.73 -0.06 8.77
N ARG A 244 26.09 -1.30 8.42
CA ARG A 244 25.88 -1.86 7.08
C ARG A 244 24.73 -2.86 7.13
N ILE A 245 23.68 -2.60 6.35
CA ILE A 245 22.41 -3.36 6.39
C ILE A 245 22.06 -3.89 5.00
N LEU A 246 21.59 -5.13 4.94
CA LEU A 246 21.14 -5.77 3.71
C LEU A 246 19.62 -5.94 3.70
N ASP A 247 18.92 -5.36 2.72
CA ASP A 247 17.52 -5.66 2.38
C ASP A 247 17.48 -6.55 1.14
N MET A 248 17.19 -7.84 1.35
CA MET A 248 17.27 -8.86 0.29
C MET A 248 16.12 -8.83 -0.72
N CYS A 249 15.00 -8.16 -0.38
CA CYS A 249 13.77 -8.13 -1.18
C CYS A 249 13.15 -6.72 -1.08
N ALA A 250 13.86 -5.74 -1.63
CA ALA A 250 13.70 -4.35 -1.25
C ALA A 250 12.51 -3.64 -1.93
N ALA A 251 12.08 -4.04 -3.13
CA ALA A 251 11.11 -3.24 -3.87
C ALA A 251 9.71 -3.21 -3.21
N PRO A 252 9.00 -2.06 -3.28
CA PRO A 252 9.37 -0.82 -3.97
C PRO A 252 10.31 0.12 -3.18
N GLY A 253 10.86 -0.31 -2.05
CA GLY A 253 11.86 0.45 -1.27
C GLY A 253 11.33 1.09 0.00
N GLY A 254 10.06 0.88 0.38
CA GLY A 254 9.48 1.54 1.56
C GLY A 254 10.18 1.22 2.88
N LYS A 255 10.60 -0.04 3.08
CA LYS A 255 11.37 -0.44 4.27
C LYS A 255 12.84 -0.08 4.16
N THR A 256 13.44 -0.27 2.99
CA THR A 256 14.81 0.19 2.68
C THR A 256 14.99 1.67 3.00
N CYS A 257 14.07 2.51 2.53
CA CYS A 257 14.09 3.96 2.79
C CYS A 257 13.84 4.27 4.27
N HIS A 258 12.97 3.50 4.93
CA HIS A 258 12.74 3.67 6.36
C HIS A 258 14.00 3.35 7.18
N ILE A 259 14.69 2.25 6.86
CA ILE A 259 15.94 1.86 7.52
C ILE A 259 16.99 2.96 7.38
N ALA A 260 17.22 3.46 6.16
CA ALA A 260 18.15 4.56 5.92
C ALA A 260 17.75 5.83 6.70
N ALA A 261 16.45 6.17 6.73
CA ALA A 261 15.96 7.31 7.52
C ALA A 261 16.18 7.14 9.03
N LEU A 262 15.98 5.94 9.59
CA LEU A 262 16.23 5.64 11.01
C LEU A 262 17.72 5.75 11.37
N MET A 263 18.60 5.47 10.42
CA MET A 263 20.05 5.65 10.56
C MET A 263 20.49 7.10 10.37
N GLY A 264 19.57 8.04 10.14
CA GLY A 264 19.89 9.43 9.81
C GLY A 264 20.68 9.56 8.51
N ASP A 265 20.48 8.62 7.58
CA ASP A 265 21.24 8.45 6.34
C ASP A 265 22.76 8.29 6.54
N GLN A 266 23.19 7.86 7.73
CA GLN A 266 24.59 7.55 8.07
C GLN A 266 24.82 6.04 8.05
N GLY A 267 25.73 5.55 7.20
CA GLY A 267 26.02 4.12 7.03
C GLY A 267 25.73 3.64 5.62
N GLU A 268 25.36 2.38 5.46
CA GLU A 268 25.08 1.79 4.15
C GLU A 268 23.90 0.82 4.20
N VAL A 269 22.93 1.01 3.30
CA VAL A 269 21.81 0.10 3.09
C VAL A 269 21.90 -0.51 1.70
N VAL A 270 22.30 -1.77 1.62
CA VAL A 270 22.35 -2.56 0.39
C VAL A 270 20.96 -3.13 0.11
N ALA A 271 20.38 -2.77 -1.04
CA ALA A 271 19.03 -3.14 -1.43
C ALA A 271 19.05 -4.05 -2.66
N LEU A 272 18.60 -5.28 -2.52
CA LEU A 272 18.55 -6.26 -3.60
C LEU A 272 17.13 -6.39 -4.16
N GLU A 273 17.03 -6.42 -5.49
CA GLU A 273 15.78 -6.71 -6.20
C GLU A 273 16.07 -7.42 -7.53
N ARG A 274 15.31 -8.47 -7.85
CA ARG A 274 15.54 -9.26 -9.07
C ARG A 274 15.07 -8.55 -10.34
N ILE A 275 14.04 -7.72 -10.25
CA ILE A 275 13.37 -7.10 -11.40
C ILE A 275 13.87 -5.66 -11.57
N ARG A 276 14.52 -5.35 -12.70
CA ARG A 276 15.09 -4.02 -12.99
C ARG A 276 14.11 -2.86 -12.78
N ASN A 277 12.91 -2.94 -13.36
CA ASN A 277 11.89 -1.88 -13.21
C ASN A 277 11.45 -1.65 -11.76
N LYS A 278 11.56 -2.67 -10.90
CA LYS A 278 11.27 -2.56 -9.47
C LYS A 278 12.46 -1.96 -8.71
N MET A 279 13.68 -2.29 -9.10
CA MET A 279 14.91 -1.70 -8.59
C MET A 279 14.96 -0.20 -8.91
N ASP A 280 14.57 0.21 -10.12
CA ASP A 280 14.48 1.64 -10.49
C ASP A 280 13.50 2.42 -9.60
N LYS A 281 12.41 1.78 -9.15
CA LYS A 281 11.49 2.39 -8.17
C LYS A 281 12.13 2.58 -6.80
N ILE A 282 13.02 1.69 -6.36
CA ILE A 282 13.78 1.87 -5.12
C ILE A 282 14.65 3.12 -5.25
N ARG A 283 15.41 3.24 -6.36
CA ARG A 283 16.26 4.40 -6.64
C ARG A 283 15.46 5.70 -6.72
N GLN A 284 14.29 5.65 -7.37
CA GLN A 284 13.38 6.80 -7.45
C GLN A 284 12.90 7.22 -6.06
N ASN A 285 12.46 6.28 -5.22
CA ASN A 285 12.01 6.57 -3.86
C ASN A 285 13.15 7.09 -2.97
N ALA A 286 14.34 6.49 -3.05
CA ALA A 286 15.52 6.98 -2.33
C ALA A 286 15.84 8.43 -2.69
N LYS A 287 15.83 8.75 -4.00
CA LYS A 287 16.03 10.12 -4.50
C LYS A 287 14.93 11.08 -4.03
N LEU A 288 13.66 10.68 -4.09
CA LEU A 288 12.53 11.50 -3.65
C LEU A 288 12.59 11.82 -2.15
N LEU A 289 13.07 10.87 -1.35
CA LEU A 289 13.16 10.99 0.10
C LEU A 289 14.52 11.52 0.58
N HIS A 290 15.40 11.95 -0.33
CA HIS A 290 16.75 12.48 -0.03
C HIS A 290 17.66 11.52 0.76
N LEU A 291 17.66 10.24 0.39
CA LEU A 291 18.47 9.20 1.03
C LEU A 291 19.63 8.77 0.11
N HIS A 292 20.86 8.92 0.60
CA HIS A 292 22.10 8.70 -0.14
C HIS A 292 22.84 7.43 0.29
N SER A 293 22.56 6.91 1.49
CA SER A 293 23.16 5.67 2.02
C SER A 293 22.69 4.38 1.32
N ILE A 294 21.70 4.48 0.42
CA ILE A 294 21.08 3.31 -0.22
C ILE A 294 21.82 2.93 -1.52
N LYS A 295 22.33 1.69 -1.59
CA LYS A 295 22.89 1.10 -2.81
C LYS A 295 21.98 -0.02 -3.32
N ALA A 296 21.32 0.23 -4.46
CA ALA A 296 20.38 -0.71 -5.06
C ALA A 296 20.99 -1.52 -6.21
N TYR A 297 20.88 -2.85 -6.13
CA TYR A 297 21.41 -3.81 -7.08
C TYR A 297 20.31 -4.69 -7.68
N CYS A 298 20.42 -4.94 -8.99
CA CYS A 298 19.51 -5.82 -9.70
C CYS A 298 20.03 -7.27 -9.67
N CYS A 299 19.76 -8.02 -8.60
CA CYS A 299 20.27 -9.39 -8.46
C CYS A 299 19.27 -10.36 -7.81
N ASN A 300 19.55 -11.65 -7.95
CA ASN A 300 18.82 -12.71 -7.25
C ASN A 300 19.41 -12.89 -5.85
N SER A 301 18.66 -12.52 -4.81
CA SER A 301 19.15 -12.58 -3.43
C SER A 301 19.48 -13.99 -2.93
N ILE A 302 18.96 -15.05 -3.59
CA ILE A 302 19.33 -16.45 -3.30
C ILE A 302 20.78 -16.75 -3.71
N GLN A 303 21.34 -15.98 -4.65
CA GLN A 303 22.70 -16.13 -5.17
C GLN A 303 23.63 -15.01 -4.67
N ALA A 304 23.21 -14.24 -3.66
CA ALA A 304 23.96 -13.08 -3.20
C ALA A 304 25.18 -13.43 -2.32
N VAL A 305 25.35 -14.69 -1.90
CA VAL A 305 26.48 -15.10 -1.07
C VAL A 305 27.67 -15.48 -1.96
N SER A 306 28.79 -14.78 -1.81
CA SER A 306 30.09 -15.18 -2.39
C SER A 306 30.85 -16.09 -1.42
N ASN A 307 31.44 -17.15 -1.96
CA ASN A 307 32.40 -18.00 -1.24
C ASN A 307 33.84 -17.49 -1.36
N ASP A 308 34.09 -16.49 -2.22
CA ASP A 308 35.41 -15.90 -2.43
C ASP A 308 35.48 -14.53 -1.73
N PRO A 309 36.35 -14.36 -0.71
CA PRO A 309 36.56 -13.10 0.00
C PRO A 309 37.04 -11.94 -0.88
N ALA A 310 37.64 -12.24 -2.04
CA ALA A 310 38.29 -11.26 -2.92
C ALA A 310 37.39 -10.75 -4.06
N GLN A 311 36.16 -11.26 -4.20
CA GLN A 311 35.20 -10.82 -5.22
C GLN A 311 33.99 -10.12 -4.60
N GLU A 312 34.13 -8.84 -4.25
CA GLU A 312 32.98 -7.93 -4.20
C GLU A 312 32.72 -7.43 -5.64
N THR A 313 31.73 -8.01 -6.33
CA THR A 313 31.21 -7.45 -7.59
C THR A 313 29.76 -6.98 -7.39
N GLU A 314 29.17 -6.32 -8.39
CA GLU A 314 27.79 -5.81 -8.30
C GLU A 314 26.77 -6.92 -8.00
N GLY A 315 26.45 -7.11 -6.71
CA GLY A 315 25.37 -8.00 -6.24
C GLY A 315 25.80 -9.29 -5.56
N THR A 316 27.10 -9.61 -5.49
CA THR A 316 27.65 -10.71 -4.66
C THR A 316 28.36 -10.13 -3.44
N MET A 317 28.06 -10.70 -2.28
CA MET A 317 28.49 -10.21 -0.98
C MET A 317 29.02 -11.36 -0.14
N THR A 318 30.08 -11.12 0.62
CA THR A 318 30.64 -12.10 1.54
C THR A 318 29.84 -12.11 2.85
N SER A 319 29.69 -13.30 3.45
CA SER A 319 28.72 -13.56 4.53
C SER A 319 29.02 -12.83 5.85
N SER A 320 30.21 -12.25 6.02
CA SER A 320 30.69 -11.61 7.24
C SER A 320 30.41 -10.11 7.36
N LEU A 321 30.02 -9.41 6.29
CA LEU A 321 30.04 -7.94 6.29
C LEU A 321 28.76 -7.21 6.75
N PHE A 322 27.65 -7.90 6.94
CA PHE A 322 26.39 -7.25 7.36
C PHE A 322 26.11 -7.47 8.84
N ILE A 323 25.83 -6.36 9.54
CA ILE A 323 25.42 -6.36 10.96
C ILE A 323 23.96 -6.82 11.06
N HIS A 324 23.13 -6.40 10.11
CA HIS A 324 21.71 -6.73 10.04
C HIS A 324 21.31 -7.20 8.64
N ILE A 325 20.52 -8.29 8.59
CA ILE A 325 19.90 -8.79 7.36
C ILE A 325 18.38 -8.70 7.53
N PHE A 326 17.77 -8.06 6.54
CA PHE A 326 16.34 -7.85 6.45
C PHE A 326 15.76 -8.65 5.28
N LEU A 327 14.86 -9.59 5.60
CA LEU A 327 14.14 -10.39 4.61
C LEU A 327 12.65 -10.10 4.74
N ASN A 328 12.14 -9.12 3.98
CA ASN A 328 10.77 -8.58 4.00
C ASN A 328 9.69 -9.53 4.62
N LYS A 329 9.59 -9.55 5.98
CA LYS A 329 8.74 -10.35 6.93
C LYS A 329 9.52 -11.03 8.08
N LEU A 330 10.83 -11.19 7.99
CA LEU A 330 11.73 -11.67 9.04
C LEU A 330 12.86 -10.66 9.28
N VAL A 331 13.23 -10.51 10.55
CA VAL A 331 14.37 -9.71 11.01
C VAL A 331 15.41 -10.67 11.56
N CYS A 332 16.62 -10.66 11.00
CA CYS A 332 17.77 -11.42 11.52
C CYS A 332 18.81 -10.45 12.06
N LYS A 333 19.07 -10.50 13.37
CA LYS A 333 20.21 -9.83 13.99
C LYS A 333 21.35 -10.81 14.12
N LYS A 334 22.53 -10.47 13.59
CA LYS A 334 23.75 -11.17 14.00
C LYS A 334 24.06 -10.72 15.43
N THR A 335 23.96 -11.64 16.39
CA THR A 335 24.57 -11.43 17.70
C THR A 335 26.07 -11.55 17.50
N SER A 336 26.79 -10.44 17.59
CA SER A 336 28.23 -10.47 17.79
C SER A 336 28.48 -11.19 19.12
N GLN A 337 28.85 -12.48 19.06
CA GLN A 337 29.56 -13.10 20.18
C GLN A 337 30.89 -12.37 20.26
N CYS A 338 31.01 -11.45 21.21
CA CYS A 338 32.30 -10.95 21.65
C CYS A 338 33.07 -12.15 22.23
N SER A 339 34.11 -12.58 21.53
CA SER A 339 35.24 -13.30 22.12
C SER A 339 36.09 -12.34 22.94
#